data_AF-A0A8X6TDZ6-F1
#
_entry.id   AF-A0A8X6TDZ6-F1
#
_cell.length_a   1.000
_cell.length_b   1.000
_cell.length_c   1.000
_cell.angle_alpha   90.00
_cell.angle_beta   90.00
_cell.angle_gamma   90.00
#
_symmetry.space_group_name_H-M   'P 1'
#
loop_
_entity.id
_entity.type
_entity.pdbx_description
1 polymer ?
#
loop_
_entity_poly.entity_id
_entity_poly.type
_entity_poly.pdbx_seq_one_letter_code
_entity_poly.pdbx_strand_id
1 'polypeptide(L)'
;MFNMVYIRPYTRIGPYLVGIILAYIIIKRKERNSGKLSLITLAFGWIVASGVTLTCLFGLYHRDLDAVAASFYGTFNRTCFACGLAWVIFVCIIGQGGIVNRILSWKFWIPLSRLTFCAYLLHPIFQAIFYSSLRTTIQFSHITM
;
A
#
# COMPACT_ATOMS: atom_id res chain seq x y z
N MET A 1 -7.33 22.51 8.04
CA MET A 1 -7.59 21.14 7.52
C MET A 1 -6.32 20.32 7.29
N PHE A 2 -5.24 20.90 6.73
CA PHE A 2 -3.92 20.25 6.63
C PHE A 2 -3.38 19.73 7.98
N ASN A 3 -3.36 20.56 9.03
CA ASN A 3 -2.82 20.13 10.34
C ASN A 3 -3.67 19.10 11.11
N MET A 4 -4.98 19.01 10.85
CA MET A 4 -5.86 18.09 11.61
C MET A 4 -6.08 16.73 10.95
N VAL A 5 -5.90 16.63 9.63
CA VAL A 5 -6.14 15.40 8.85
C VAL A 5 -4.88 14.89 8.14
N TYR A 6 -3.96 15.77 7.74
CA TYR A 6 -2.77 15.38 6.95
C TYR A 6 -1.63 14.85 7.81
N ILE A 7 -1.53 15.27 9.07
CA ILE A 7 -0.34 15.04 9.90
C ILE A 7 -0.50 13.95 10.96
N ARG A 8 -1.70 13.36 11.12
CA ARG A 8 -1.91 12.36 12.17
C ARG A 8 -1.29 11.02 11.75
N PRO A 9 -0.16 10.59 12.36
CA PRO A 9 0.55 9.37 11.95
C PRO A 9 -0.23 8.09 12.28
N TYR A 10 -1.26 8.20 13.13
CA TYR A 10 -2.05 7.08 13.63
C TYR A 10 -2.72 6.25 12.53
N THR A 11 -3.20 6.87 11.46
CA THR A 11 -3.82 6.16 10.31
C THR A 11 -2.80 5.45 9.40
N ARG A 12 -1.49 5.60 9.67
CA ARG A 12 -0.41 4.95 8.91
C ARG A 12 0.36 3.92 9.73
N ILE A 13 0.06 3.73 11.02
CA ILE A 13 0.76 2.74 11.87
C ILE A 13 0.59 1.31 11.35
N GLY A 14 -0.59 0.97 10.83
CA GLY A 14 -0.90 -0.36 10.28
C GLY A 14 0.15 -0.89 9.30
N PRO A 15 0.40 -0.22 8.16
CA PRO A 15 1.42 -0.66 7.20
C PRO A 15 2.85 -0.68 7.78
N TYR A 16 3.20 0.20 8.73
CA TYR A 16 4.50 0.16 9.39
C TYR A 16 4.67 -1.11 10.24
N LEU A 17 3.66 -1.47 11.03
CA LEU A 17 3.68 -2.70 11.84
C LEU A 17 3.79 -3.94 10.95
N VAL A 18 3.05 -4.00 9.85
CA VAL A 18 3.12 -5.11 8.88
C VAL A 18 4.54 -5.25 8.33
N GLY A 19 5.21 -4.14 7.99
CA GLY A 19 6.59 -4.14 7.53
C GLY A 19 7.59 -4.62 8.58
N ILE A 20 7.44 -4.19 9.83
CA ILE A 20 8.31 -4.61 10.94
C ILE A 20 8.16 -6.12 11.22
N ILE A 21 6.91 -6.61 11.26
CA ILE A 21 6.62 -8.04 11.45
C ILE A 21 7.22 -8.86 10.31
N LEU A 22 7.05 -8.40 9.06
CA LEU A 22 7.65 -9.05 7.89
C LEU A 22 9.17 -9.14 8.02
N ALA A 23 9.83 -8.02 8.34
CA ALA A 23 11.29 -7.97 8.48
C ALA A 23 11.78 -8.94 9.56
N TYR A 24 11.09 -9.00 10.71
CA TYR A 24 11.40 -9.93 11.78
C TYR A 24 11.28 -11.41 11.35
N ILE A 25 10.22 -11.76 10.61
CA ILE A 25 10.03 -13.11 10.06
C ILE A 25 11.17 -13.47 9.11
N ILE A 26 11.59 -12.55 8.24
CA ILE A 26 12.68 -12.77 7.28
C ILE A 26 14.00 -13.02 8.01
N ILE A 27 14.35 -12.18 9.01
CA ILE A 27 15.59 -12.31 9.78
C ILE A 27 15.62 -13.64 10.52
N LYS A 28 14.55 -13.97 11.25
CA LYS A 28 14.46 -15.23 12.00
C LYS A 28 14.54 -16.46 11.08
N ARG A 29 13.97 -16.36 9.87
CA ARG A 29 14.05 -17.43 8.87
C ARG A 29 15.47 -17.59 8.31
N LYS A 30 16.17 -16.48 8.08
CA LYS A 30 17.58 -16.47 7.64
C LYS A 30 18.48 -17.11 8.69
N GLU A 31 18.26 -16.81 9.97
CA GLU A 31 18.99 -17.43 11.09
C GLU A 31 18.72 -18.94 11.18
N ARG A 32 17.46 -19.37 11.01
CA ARG A 32 17.07 -20.79 11.08
C ARG A 32 17.44 -21.60 9.82
N ASN A 33 18.07 -20.97 8.82
CA ASN A 33 18.40 -21.55 7.52
C ASN A 33 17.22 -22.35 6.90
N SER A 34 15.99 -21.88 7.12
CA SER A 34 14.79 -22.59 6.71
C SER A 34 14.68 -22.58 5.19
N GLY A 35 14.73 -23.77 4.59
CA GLY A 35 14.72 -23.99 3.15
C GLY A 35 13.48 -23.49 2.42
N LYS A 36 13.35 -23.89 1.15
CA LYS A 36 12.29 -23.46 0.21
C LYS A 36 10.88 -23.69 0.78
N LEU A 37 9.95 -22.74 0.58
CA LEU A 37 8.52 -22.98 0.89
C LEU A 37 7.93 -23.99 -0.10
N SER A 38 6.91 -24.71 0.36
CA SER A 38 6.05 -25.52 -0.49
C SER A 38 5.37 -24.66 -1.57
N LEU A 39 5.32 -25.20 -2.78
CA LEU A 39 4.63 -24.58 -3.93
C LEU A 39 3.15 -24.28 -3.64
N ILE A 40 2.50 -25.11 -2.81
CA ILE A 40 1.10 -24.93 -2.41
C ILE A 40 0.94 -23.65 -1.58
N THR A 41 1.83 -23.43 -0.60
CA THR A 41 1.83 -22.21 0.22
C THR A 41 2.12 -20.97 -0.62
N LEU A 42 3.00 -21.11 -1.61
CA LEU A 42 3.31 -20.03 -2.55
C LEU A 42 2.08 -19.64 -3.38
N ALA A 43 1.41 -20.62 -3.99
CA ALA A 43 0.23 -20.41 -4.81
C ALA A 43 -0.93 -19.81 -4.00
N PHE A 44 -1.17 -20.35 -2.80
CA PHE A 44 -2.18 -19.83 -1.90
C PHE A 44 -1.90 -18.37 -1.53
N GLY A 45 -0.66 -18.03 -1.18
CA GLY A 45 -0.31 -16.66 -0.86
C GLY A 45 -0.41 -15.70 -2.05
N TRP A 46 -0.14 -16.15 -3.28
CA TRP A 46 -0.37 -15.34 -4.47
C TRP A 46 -1.86 -15.03 -4.69
N ILE A 47 -2.73 -16.03 -4.52
CA ILE A 47 -4.19 -15.86 -4.64
C ILE A 47 -4.72 -14.92 -3.56
N VAL A 48 -4.25 -15.09 -2.32
CA VAL A 48 -4.65 -14.22 -1.20
C VAL A 48 -4.14 -12.79 -1.42
N ALA A 49 -2.87 -12.62 -1.83
CA ALA A 49 -2.31 -11.29 -2.06
C ALA A 49 -3.00 -10.56 -3.23
N SER A 50 -3.27 -11.25 -4.34
CA SER A 50 -3.98 -10.67 -5.47
C SER A 50 -5.44 -10.36 -5.11
N GLY A 51 -6.13 -11.27 -4.43
CA GLY A 51 -7.50 -11.06 -3.95
C GLY A 51 -7.61 -9.85 -3.03
N VAL A 52 -6.74 -9.78 -2.01
CA VAL A 52 -6.74 -8.66 -1.05
C VAL A 52 -6.44 -7.33 -1.74
N THR A 53 -5.42 -7.28 -2.62
CA THR A 53 -5.08 -6.04 -3.33
C THR A 53 -6.17 -5.60 -4.31
N LEU A 54 -6.84 -6.54 -4.99
CA LEU A 54 -7.98 -6.26 -5.87
C LEU A 54 -9.20 -5.77 -5.09
N THR A 55 -9.55 -6.40 -3.97
CA THR A 55 -10.65 -5.94 -3.10
C THR A 55 -10.35 -4.54 -2.53
N CYS A 56 -9.10 -4.26 -2.19
CA CYS A 56 -8.64 -2.94 -1.78
C CYS A 56 -8.76 -1.88 -2.89
N LEU A 57 -8.61 -2.26 -4.16
CA LEU A 57 -8.68 -1.33 -5.29
C LEU A 57 -10.14 -1.09 -5.75
N PHE A 58 -10.93 -2.15 -5.84
CA PHE A 58 -12.29 -2.13 -6.40
C PHE A 58 -13.40 -2.04 -5.35
N GLY A 59 -13.08 -2.17 -4.06
CA GLY A 59 -14.07 -2.20 -2.99
C GLY A 59 -14.90 -0.91 -2.84
N LEU A 60 -14.42 0.21 -3.41
CA LEU A 60 -15.12 1.50 -3.40
C LEU A 60 -15.87 1.80 -4.72
N TYR A 61 -15.87 0.87 -5.68
CA TYR A 61 -16.54 1.07 -6.95
C TYR A 61 -18.05 0.84 -6.80
N HIS A 62 -18.84 1.92 -6.95
CA HIS A 62 -20.31 1.89 -7.12
C HIS A 62 -21.18 1.50 -5.89
N ARG A 63 -20.76 1.75 -4.65
CA ARG A 63 -21.65 1.60 -3.49
C ARG A 63 -21.72 2.83 -2.60
N ASP A 64 -22.95 3.26 -2.32
CA ASP A 64 -23.28 4.15 -1.20
C ASP A 64 -23.04 3.38 0.09
N LEU A 65 -21.83 3.51 0.64
CA LEU A 65 -21.44 2.83 1.86
C LEU A 65 -22.00 3.61 3.06
N ASP A 66 -22.64 2.88 3.97
CA ASP A 66 -23.02 3.39 5.27
C ASP A 66 -21.79 4.00 6.00
N ALA A 67 -21.98 5.06 6.78
CA ALA A 67 -20.88 5.85 7.37
C ALA A 67 -19.92 4.99 8.21
N VAL A 68 -20.46 3.94 8.82
CA VAL A 68 -19.69 2.93 9.56
C VAL A 68 -18.80 2.14 8.60
N ALA A 69 -19.35 1.61 7.51
CA ALA A 69 -18.60 0.84 6.51
C ALA A 69 -17.51 1.67 5.84
N ALA A 70 -17.77 2.95 5.53
CA ALA A 70 -16.79 3.87 4.96
C ALA A 70 -15.59 4.09 5.91
N SER A 71 -15.84 4.24 7.20
CA SER A 71 -14.80 4.43 8.23
C SER A 71 -13.91 3.19 8.41
N PHE A 72 -14.51 2.00 8.42
CA PHE A 72 -13.78 0.73 8.46
C PHE A 72 -12.96 0.53 7.19
N TYR A 73 -13.53 0.80 6.02
CA TYR A 73 -12.83 0.68 4.75
C TYR A 73 -11.63 1.63 4.68
N GLY A 74 -11.79 2.89 5.06
CA GLY A 74 -10.70 3.88 5.07
C GLY A 74 -9.51 3.48 5.94
N THR A 75 -9.77 2.75 7.04
CA THR A 75 -8.73 2.31 7.98
C THR A 75 -8.06 1.01 7.56
N PHE A 76 -8.85 0.00 7.16
CA PHE A 76 -8.33 -1.34 6.84
C PHE A 76 -7.72 -1.43 5.46
N ASN A 77 -8.24 -0.67 4.48
CA ASN A 77 -7.81 -0.76 3.09
C ASN A 77 -6.27 -0.61 2.96
N ARG A 78 -5.68 0.38 3.63
CA ARG A 78 -4.23 0.63 3.58
C ARG A 78 -3.41 -0.50 4.20
N THR A 79 -3.88 -1.08 5.30
CA THR A 79 -3.20 -2.17 6.01
C THR A 79 -3.29 -3.47 5.22
N CYS A 80 -4.48 -3.79 4.67
CA CYS A 80 -4.70 -4.95 3.82
C CYS A 80 -3.84 -4.89 2.56
N PHE A 81 -3.78 -3.73 1.90
CA PHE A 81 -2.89 -3.52 0.76
C PHE A 81 -1.41 -3.74 1.12
N ALA A 82 -0.98 -3.23 2.27
CA ALA A 82 0.38 -3.46 2.76
C ALA A 82 0.69 -4.93 3.07
N CYS A 83 -0.27 -5.70 3.58
CA CYS A 83 -0.13 -7.15 3.75
C CYS A 83 0.07 -7.87 2.41
N GLY A 84 -0.70 -7.49 1.38
CA GLY A 84 -0.51 -8.03 0.03
C GLY A 84 0.87 -7.72 -0.54
N LEU A 85 1.33 -6.48 -0.38
CA LEU A 85 2.68 -6.08 -0.81
C LEU A 85 3.78 -6.78 0.00
N ALA A 86 3.58 -6.96 1.31
CA ALA A 86 4.50 -7.67 2.19
C ALA A 86 4.72 -9.12 1.73
N TRP A 87 3.66 -9.79 1.25
CA TRP A 87 3.78 -11.13 0.67
C TRP A 87 4.64 -11.15 -0.60
N VAL A 88 4.45 -10.17 -1.50
CA VAL A 88 5.27 -10.07 -2.72
C VAL A 88 6.75 -9.89 -2.37
N ILE A 89 7.04 -8.98 -1.43
CA ILE A 89 8.41 -8.71 -0.95
C ILE A 89 9.01 -9.98 -0.33
N PHE A 90 8.26 -10.69 0.52
CA PHE A 90 8.69 -11.93 1.14
C PHE A 90 9.15 -12.96 0.11
N VAL A 91 8.30 -13.19 -0.89
CA VAL A 91 8.51 -14.19 -1.93
C VAL A 91 9.70 -13.81 -2.83
N CYS A 92 9.88 -12.52 -3.13
CA CYS A 92 11.05 -12.01 -3.82
C CYS A 92 12.35 -12.27 -3.04
N ILE A 93 12.36 -12.03 -1.73
CA ILE A 93 13.54 -12.22 -0.86
C ILE A 93 13.94 -13.69 -0.75
N ILE A 94 12.98 -14.60 -0.71
CA ILE A 94 13.24 -16.05 -0.64
C ILE A 94 13.74 -16.61 -2.00
N GLY A 95 13.73 -15.80 -3.07
CA GLY A 95 14.13 -16.22 -4.40
C GLY A 95 13.09 -17.13 -5.09
N GLN A 96 11.88 -17.23 -4.54
CA GLN A 96 10.77 -18.00 -5.10
C GLN A 96 9.78 -17.13 -5.90
N GLY A 97 10.11 -15.87 -6.15
CA GLY A 97 9.27 -14.94 -6.91
C GLY A 97 9.23 -15.16 -8.42
N GLY A 98 10.05 -16.05 -8.98
CA GLY A 98 9.99 -16.46 -10.38
C GLY A 98 9.84 -15.30 -11.37
N ILE A 99 8.72 -15.28 -12.09
CA ILE A 99 8.37 -14.26 -13.10
C ILE A 99 8.24 -12.87 -12.46
N VAL A 100 7.63 -12.77 -11.28
CA VAL A 100 7.38 -11.47 -10.64
C VAL A 100 8.71 -10.81 -10.25
N ASN A 101 9.66 -11.59 -9.74
CA ASN A 101 11.00 -11.06 -9.44
C ASN A 101 11.72 -10.54 -10.69
N ARG A 102 11.55 -11.23 -11.84
CA ARG A 102 12.13 -10.81 -13.13
C ARG A 102 11.51 -9.51 -13.64
N ILE A 103 10.19 -9.35 -13.51
CA ILE A 103 9.48 -8.14 -13.92
C ILE A 103 9.89 -6.96 -13.03
N LEU A 104 9.93 -7.15 -11.70
CA LEU A 104 10.28 -6.09 -10.75
C LEU A 104 11.75 -5.68 -10.85
N SER A 105 12.65 -6.60 -11.18
CA SER A 105 14.09 -6.30 -11.35
C SER A 105 14.44 -5.73 -12.73
N TRP A 106 13.45 -5.42 -13.56
CA TRP A 106 13.69 -4.98 -14.93
C TRP A 106 14.21 -3.54 -14.96
N LYS A 107 15.34 -3.31 -15.67
CA LYS A 107 15.97 -1.98 -15.83
C LYS A 107 15.05 -0.91 -16.40
N PHE A 108 13.97 -1.29 -17.07
CA PHE A 108 12.96 -0.35 -17.57
C PHE A 108 12.29 0.47 -16.44
N TRP A 109 12.17 -0.10 -15.23
CA TRP A 109 11.58 0.60 -14.09
C TRP A 109 12.48 1.69 -13.51
N ILE A 110 13.78 1.69 -13.81
CA ILE A 110 14.74 2.66 -13.26
C ILE A 110 14.39 4.10 -13.67
N PRO A 111 14.27 4.46 -14.96
CA PRO A 111 13.89 5.82 -15.34
C PRO A 111 12.49 6.20 -14.84
N LEU A 112 11.53 5.26 -14.87
CA LEU A 112 10.17 5.51 -14.42
C LEU A 112 10.10 5.80 -12.91
N SER A 113 10.88 5.06 -12.11
CA SER A 113 10.99 5.30 -10.66
C SER A 113 11.59 6.67 -10.34
N ARG A 114 12.52 7.16 -11.15
CA ARG A 114 13.08 8.52 -10.96
C ARG A 114 12.04 9.59 -11.32
N LEU A 115 11.27 9.38 -12.39
CA LEU A 115 10.22 10.31 -12.79
C LEU A 115 9.11 10.39 -11.74
N THR A 116 8.64 9.25 -11.22
CA THR A 116 7.63 9.22 -10.15
C THR A 116 8.15 9.84 -8.86
N PHE A 117 9.43 9.68 -8.54
CA PHE A 117 10.06 10.35 -7.40
C PHE A 117 10.08 11.87 -7.57
N CYS A 118 10.46 12.39 -8.74
CA CYS A 118 10.39 13.82 -9.02
C CYS A 118 8.95 14.36 -8.92
N ALA A 119 7.99 13.64 -9.48
CA ALA A 119 6.57 14.00 -9.39
C ALA A 119 6.08 14.00 -7.93
N TYR A 120 6.51 13.02 -7.12
CA TYR A 120 6.18 12.92 -5.70
C TYR A 120 6.70 14.12 -4.91
N LEU A 121 7.92 14.58 -5.18
CA LEU A 121 8.50 15.77 -4.52
C LEU A 121 7.76 17.07 -4.90
N LEU A 122 7.31 17.18 -6.15
CA LEU A 122 6.55 18.35 -6.62
C LEU A 122 5.10 18.34 -6.13
N HIS A 123 4.53 17.16 -5.90
CA HIS A 123 3.13 16.99 -5.49
C HIS A 123 2.69 17.89 -4.31
N PRO A 124 3.38 17.93 -3.15
CA PRO A 124 2.99 18.80 -2.05
C PRO A 124 3.06 20.30 -2.39
N ILE A 125 3.98 20.70 -3.27
CA ILE A 125 4.11 22.09 -3.73
C ILE A 125 2.88 22.46 -4.56
N PHE A 126 2.49 21.60 -5.51
CA PHE A 126 1.27 21.79 -6.30
C PHE A 126 0.01 21.79 -5.42
N GLN A 127 -0.09 20.86 -4.45
CA GLN A 127 -1.18 20.87 -3.49
C GLN A 127 -1.24 22.20 -2.73
N ALA A 128 -0.12 22.67 -2.18
CA ALA A 128 -0.07 23.92 -1.42
C ALA A 128 -0.50 25.14 -2.26
N ILE A 129 -0.05 25.23 -3.51
CA ILE A 129 -0.45 26.30 -4.44
C ILE A 129 -1.94 26.23 -4.75
N PHE A 130 -2.46 25.04 -5.04
CA PHE A 130 -3.88 24.81 -5.32
C PHE A 130 -4.76 25.21 -4.14
N TYR A 131 -4.43 24.77 -2.93
CA TYR A 131 -5.17 25.14 -1.71
C TYR A 131 -5.07 26.64 -1.37
N SER A 132 -3.95 27.30 -1.68
CA SER A 132 -3.79 28.75 -1.46
C SER A 132 -4.53 29.59 -2.51
N SER A 133 -4.73 29.04 -3.71
CA SER A 133 -5.48 29.68 -4.80
C SER A 133 -7.00 29.57 -4.63
N LEU A 134 -7.45 28.58 -3.84
CA LEU A 134 -8.84 28.47 -3.42
C LEU A 134 -9.19 29.59 -2.43
N ARG A 135 -9.88 30.63 -2.91
CA ARG A 135 -10.37 31.76 -2.10
C ARG A 135 -11.71 31.49 -1.39
N THR A 136 -12.27 30.30 -1.53
CA THR A 136 -13.56 29.88 -0.95
C THR A 136 -13.38 28.72 0.02
N THR A 137 -14.06 28.81 1.18
CA THR A 137 -14.12 27.73 2.16
C THR A 137 -14.82 26.52 1.55
N ILE A 138 -14.13 25.39 1.46
CA ILE A 138 -14.72 24.11 1.04
C ILE A 138 -15.81 23.77 2.07
N GLN A 139 -17.08 23.98 1.70
CA GLN A 139 -18.25 23.61 2.50
C GLN A 139 -18.32 22.08 2.55
N PHE A 140 -18.34 21.52 3.77
CA PHE A 140 -18.49 20.07 3.98
C PHE A 140 -19.87 19.62 3.52
N SER A 141 -20.00 19.13 2.29
CA SER A 141 -21.20 18.44 1.82
C SER A 141 -20.92 16.97 1.58
N HIS A 142 -21.94 16.14 1.81
CA HIS A 142 -21.98 14.67 1.83
C HIS A 142 -21.40 13.96 0.58
N ILE A 143 -21.02 14.73 -0.44
CA ILE A 143 -20.43 14.29 -1.72
C ILE A 143 -18.89 14.29 -1.66
N THR A 144 -18.30 14.90 -0.63
CA THR A 144 -16.84 14.98 -0.41
C THR A 144 -16.36 14.15 0.78
N MET A 145 -17.21 13.23 1.27
CA MET A 145 -16.84 12.18 2.23
C MET A 145 -16.20 10.99 1.52
#